data_AF-A0A820L1M2-F1
#
_entry.id   AF-A0A820L1M2-F1
#
_cell.length_a   1.000
_cell.length_b   1.000
_cell.length_c   1.000
_cell.angle_alpha   90.00
_cell.angle_beta   90.00
_cell.angle_gamma   90.00
#
_symmetry.space_group_name_H-M   'P 1'
#
loop_
_entity.id
_entity.type
_entity.pdbx_description
1 polymer ?
#
loop_
_entity_poly.entity_id
_entity_poly.type
_entity_poly.pdbx_seq_one_letter_code
_entity_poly.pdbx_strand_id
1 'polypeptide(L)'
;KNTSEILLGAPVSSSSTRVTLLGSDMAPLNWHPASASGGIVIDVSNVKIYSLATDWAWVFKLENISYDVSMYKSKMTPMITI
;
A
#
# COMPACT_ATOMS: atom_id res chain seq x y z
N LYS A 1 7.08 18.24 -12.73
CA LYS A 1 6.72 17.69 -11.41
C LYS A 1 7.15 16.24 -11.41
N ASN A 2 8.33 15.93 -10.88
CA ASN A 2 8.76 14.55 -10.75
C ASN A 2 8.09 14.01 -9.50
N THR A 3 6.96 13.33 -9.67
CA THR A 3 6.28 12.68 -8.55
C THR A 3 7.08 11.44 -8.20
N SER A 4 7.94 11.55 -7.18
CA SER A 4 8.61 10.42 -6.52
C SER A 4 7.62 9.65 -5.67
N GLU A 5 6.49 9.29 -6.27
CA GLU A 5 5.35 8.68 -5.61
C GLU A 5 4.94 7.44 -6.40
N ILE A 6 4.68 6.35 -5.68
CA ILE A 6 4.13 5.12 -6.25
C ILE A 6 2.68 5.00 -5.79
N LEU A 7 1.76 5.06 -6.73
CA LEU A 7 0.34 4.81 -6.48
C LEU A 7 0.05 3.31 -6.61
N LEU A 8 -0.50 2.73 -5.54
CA LEU A 8 -1.10 1.41 -5.56
C LEU A 8 -2.61 1.55 -5.38
N GLY A 9 -3.39 0.97 -6.30
CA GLY A 9 -4.87 1.05 -6.27
C GLY A 9 -5.54 0.30 -5.11
N ALA A 10 -4.76 -0.48 -4.36
CA ALA A 10 -5.14 -1.22 -3.16
C ALA A 10 -3.88 -1.37 -2.27
N PRO A 11 -3.99 -1.65 -0.96
CA PRO A 11 -5.19 -1.90 -0.15
C PRO A 11 -5.77 -0.61 0.47
N VAL A 12 -6.73 -0.74 1.39
CA VAL A 12 -7.14 0.36 2.27
C VAL A 12 -6.14 0.45 3.42
N SER A 13 -5.44 1.56 3.52
CA SER A 13 -4.51 1.83 4.62
C SER A 13 -5.24 2.18 5.92
N SER A 14 -4.64 1.88 7.07
CA SER A 14 -5.09 2.28 8.40
C SER A 14 -4.06 3.21 9.07
N SER A 15 -4.42 3.84 10.20
CA SER A 15 -3.48 4.68 10.96
C SER A 15 -2.26 3.92 11.49
N SER A 16 -2.29 2.59 11.54
CA SER A 16 -1.17 1.73 11.95
C SER A 16 -0.45 1.10 10.76
N THR A 17 -0.83 1.42 9.52
CA THR A 17 -0.17 0.88 8.33
C THR A 17 1.29 1.29 8.28
N ARG A 18 2.14 0.31 7.98
CA ARG A 18 3.58 0.49 7.80
C ARG A 18 3.97 0.00 6.42
N VAL A 19 4.80 0.79 5.75
CA VAL A 19 5.39 0.45 4.45
C VAL A 19 6.89 0.33 4.65
N THR A 20 7.45 -0.83 4.36
CA THR A 20 8.89 -1.08 4.46
C THR A 20 9.42 -1.55 3.13
N LEU A 21 10.64 -1.14 2.79
CA LEU A 21 11.34 -1.59 1.61
C LEU A 21 12.25 -2.76 1.99
N LEU A 22 11.97 -3.94 1.46
CA LEU A 22 12.73 -5.14 1.81
C LEU A 22 14.13 -5.11 1.19
N GLY A 23 15.11 -5.66 1.92
CA GLY A 23 16.51 -5.67 1.49
C GLY A 23 17.20 -4.31 1.63
N SER A 24 16.63 -3.40 2.43
CA SER A 24 17.22 -2.11 2.75
C SER A 24 17.20 -1.87 4.27
N ASP A 25 18.23 -1.19 4.79
CA ASP A 25 18.31 -0.79 6.20
C ASP A 25 17.53 0.51 6.49
N MET A 26 16.72 0.96 5.54
CA MET A 26 15.92 2.17 5.67
C MET A 26 14.79 2.01 6.69
N ALA A 27 14.46 3.13 7.35
CA ALA A 27 13.23 3.24 8.14
C ALA A 27 11.98 3.03 7.26
N PRO A 28 10.82 2.73 7.85
CA PRO A 28 9.56 2.68 7.13
C PRO A 28 9.32 3.95 6.31
N LEU A 29 8.80 3.77 5.09
CA LEU A 29 8.54 4.86 4.15
C LEU A 29 7.29 5.63 4.54
N ASN A 30 7.30 6.92 4.20
CA ASN A 30 6.12 7.77 4.29
C ASN A 30 5.10 7.34 3.24
N TRP A 31 3.82 7.46 3.59
CA TRP A 31 2.72 7.14 2.70
C TRP A 31 1.47 7.92 3.11
N HIS A 32 0.50 8.00 2.21
CA HIS A 32 -0.84 8.49 2.53
C HIS A 32 -1.91 7.71 1.76
N PRO A 33 -3.18 7.72 2.23
CA PRO A 33 -4.28 7.13 1.47
C PRO A 33 -4.40 7.80 0.09
N ALA A 34 -4.64 7.01 -0.95
CA ALA A 34 -4.90 7.54 -2.29
C ALA A 34 -6.31 8.11 -2.41
N SER A 35 -7.27 7.49 -1.71
CA SER A 35 -8.67 7.93 -1.65
C SER A 35 -9.34 7.44 -0.37
N ALA A 36 -10.54 7.94 -0.08
CA ALA A 36 -11.35 7.47 1.05
C ALA A 36 -11.82 6.00 0.88
N SER A 37 -11.94 5.53 -0.37
CA SER A 37 -12.39 4.17 -0.68
C SER A 37 -11.24 3.17 -0.90
N GLY A 38 -9.98 3.61 -0.75
CA GLY A 38 -8.81 2.75 -0.79
C GLY A 38 -7.68 3.25 -1.67
N GLY A 39 -6.66 2.40 -1.78
CA GLY A 39 -5.39 2.72 -2.41
C GLY A 39 -4.44 3.45 -1.46
N ILE A 40 -3.16 3.39 -1.80
CA ILE A 40 -2.07 3.95 -1.02
C ILE A 40 -1.07 4.59 -1.97
N VAL A 41 -0.58 5.78 -1.59
CA VAL A 41 0.51 6.47 -2.26
C VAL A 41 1.73 6.38 -1.37
N ILE A 42 2.81 5.80 -1.89
CA ILE A 42 4.09 5.64 -1.18
C ILE A 42 5.05 6.72 -1.67
N ASP A 43 5.58 7.52 -0.75
CA ASP A 43 6.62 8.50 -1.05
C ASP A 43 7.99 7.81 -1.09
N VAL A 44 8.61 7.82 -2.27
CA VAL A 44 9.94 7.26 -2.52
C VAL A 44 11.01 8.33 -2.75
N SER A 45 10.71 9.61 -2.46
CA SER A 45 11.67 10.71 -2.61
C SER A 45 12.95 10.53 -1.79
N ASN A 46 12.85 9.85 -0.66
CA ASN A 46 13.97 9.58 0.25
C ASN A 46 14.67 8.23 -0.02
N VAL A 47 14.24 7.46 -1.03
CA VAL A 47 14.87 6.19 -1.39
C VAL A 47 16.18 6.46 -2.12
N LYS A 48 17.29 6.05 -1.52
CA LYS A 48 18.62 6.14 -2.14
C LYS A 48 18.83 4.90 -3.00
N ILE A 49 19.02 5.05 -4.31
CA ILE A 49 19.17 3.92 -5.24
C ILE A 49 20.33 3.00 -4.81
N TYR A 50 21.44 3.55 -4.31
CA TYR A 50 22.59 2.77 -3.84
C TYR A 50 22.34 1.93 -2.57
N SER A 51 21.22 2.16 -1.85
CA SER A 51 20.83 1.36 -0.69
C SER A 51 19.81 0.28 -1.02
N LEU A 52 19.58 0.02 -2.31
CA LEU A 52 18.67 -1.02 -2.79
C LEU A 52 19.45 -2.29 -3.07
N ALA A 53 18.89 -3.43 -2.67
CA ALA A 53 19.52 -4.73 -2.91
C ALA A 53 19.63 -5.09 -4.40
N THR A 54 18.86 -4.45 -5.28
CA THR A 54 18.89 -4.71 -6.72
C THR A 54 18.36 -3.53 -7.55
N ASP A 55 18.81 -3.44 -8.80
CA ASP A 55 18.53 -2.32 -9.71
C ASP A 55 17.22 -2.46 -10.52
N TRP A 56 16.63 -3.67 -10.57
CA TRP A 56 15.55 -3.97 -11.52
C TRP A 56 14.19 -4.28 -10.87
N ALA A 57 14.15 -4.61 -9.58
CA ALA A 57 12.92 -4.95 -8.89
C ALA A 57 12.99 -4.58 -7.40
N TRP A 58 11.92 -4.01 -6.87
CA TRP A 58 11.84 -3.63 -5.47
C TRP A 58 10.60 -4.22 -4.83
N VAL A 59 10.73 -4.63 -3.56
CA VAL A 59 9.64 -5.27 -2.83
C VAL A 59 9.24 -4.40 -1.66
N PHE A 60 8.03 -3.85 -1.72
CA PHE A 60 7.41 -3.13 -0.61
C PHE A 60 6.59 -4.11 0.22
N LYS A 61 6.89 -4.21 1.52
CA LYS A 61 6.07 -4.94 2.49
C LYS A 61 5.13 -3.96 3.17
N LEU A 62 3.83 -4.21 3.01
CA LEU A 62 2.76 -3.46 3.65
C LEU A 62 2.21 -4.26 4.84
N GLU A 63 2.19 -3.66 6.01
CA GLU A 63 1.70 -4.27 7.25
C GLU A 63 0.52 -3.48 7.82
N ASN A 64 -0.32 -4.14 8.62
CA ASN A 64 -1.51 -3.55 9.26
C ASN A 64 -2.46 -2.84 8.27
N ILE A 65 -2.70 -3.50 7.15
CA ILE A 65 -3.62 -3.03 6.11
C ILE A 65 -5.05 -3.46 6.45
N SER A 66 -6.01 -2.63 6.05
CA SER A 66 -7.43 -2.95 6.18
C SER A 66 -7.94 -3.61 4.90
N TYR A 67 -8.76 -4.65 5.08
CA TYR A 67 -9.58 -5.18 4.01
C TYR A 67 -10.93 -4.50 4.10
N ASP A 68 -11.35 -3.81 3.02
CA ASP A 68 -12.73 -3.37 2.95
C ASP A 68 -13.64 -4.61 2.89
N VAL A 69 -14.31 -4.90 4.02
CA VAL A 69 -15.25 -6.01 4.15
C VAL A 69 -16.51 -5.78 3.30
N SER A 70 -16.74 -4.56 2.80
CA SER A 70 -17.84 -4.26 1.87
C SER A 70 -17.73 -5.07 0.57
N MET A 71 -16.50 -5.30 0.07
CA MET A 71 -16.25 -6.17 -1.09
C MET A 71 -16.56 -7.64 -0.84
N TYR A 72 -16.45 -8.10 0.42
CA TYR A 72 -16.86 -9.46 0.79
C TYR A 72 -18.37 -9.56 1.02
N LYS A 73 -19.02 -8.52 1.57
CA LYS A 73 -20.47 -8.48 1.79
C LYS A 73 -21.27 -8.54 0.48
N SER A 74 -20.80 -7.93 -0.61
CA SER A 74 -21.49 -8.01 -1.90
C SER A 74 -21.53 -9.43 -2.49
N LYS A 75 -20.56 -10.30 -2.15
CA LYS A 75 -20.50 -11.69 -2.60
C LYS A 75 -21.24 -12.68 -1.69
N MET A 76 -21.65 -12.26 -0.49
CA MET A 76 -22.35 -13.11 0.50
C MET A 76 -23.80 -12.68 0.74
N THR A 77 -24.46 -12.06 -0.24
CA THR A 77 -25.93 -11.90 -0.15
C THR A 77 -26.58 -13.16 -0.74
N PRO A 78 -27.06 -14.13 0.07
CA PRO A 78 -27.85 -15.22 -0.48
C PRO A 78 -29.12 -14.65 -1.09
N MET A 79 -29.41 -15.02 -2.34
CA MET A 79 -30.71 -14.78 -2.96
C MET A 79 -31.74 -15.64 -2.22
N ILE A 80 -32.31 -15.12 -1.14
CA ILE A 80 -33.57 -15.62 -0.57
C ILE A 80 -34.61 -14.54 -0.83
N THR A 81 -35.34 -14.71 -1.92
CA THR A 81 -36.63 -14.08 -2.12
C THR A 81 -37.65 -14.94 -1.37
N ILE A 82 -38.30 -14.35 -0.37
CA ILE A 82 -39.48 -14.92 0.30
C ILE A 82 -40.72 -14.54 -0.52
#